data_AF-A0A942TMT0-F1
#
_entry.id   AF-A0A942TMT0-F1
#
_cell.length_a   1.000
_cell.length_b   1.000
_cell.length_c   1.000
_cell.angle_alpha   90.00
_cell.angle_beta   90.00
_cell.angle_gamma   90.00
#
_symmetry.space_group_name_H-M   'P 1'
#
loop_
_entity.id
_entity.type
_entity.pdbx_description
1 polymer ?
#
loop_
_entity_poly.entity_id
_entity_poly.type
_entity_poly.pdbx_seq_one_letter_code
_entity_poly.pdbx_strand_id
1 'polypeptide(L)'
;MTELKLINTYKSELQSYSLEQLRYISEEGVWSIGQMYDHLILVAHEYLDNMETCATLSNEQPLGKTEFGEHLYSNGGFPPIKIKLPDELNTPPNNSDSKDELISRLEQVILRMSKWESKVDNINPNYKVEHGGFGWLNAKEWYDLVGMHFRHHLRQKDELEQRFVKYRVR
;
A
#
# COMPACT_ATOMS: atom_id res chain seq x y z
N MET A 1 10.66 12.88 -2.45
CA MET A 1 9.44 12.82 -3.28
C MET A 1 8.28 12.76 -2.29
N THR A 2 7.24 13.58 -2.43
CA THR A 2 6.06 13.49 -1.54
C THR A 2 5.28 12.21 -1.84
N GLU A 3 4.52 11.68 -0.87
CA GLU A 3 3.77 10.42 -1.03
C GLU A 3 2.78 10.48 -2.18
N LEU A 4 2.05 11.59 -2.28
CA LEU A 4 1.15 11.86 -3.40
C LEU A 4 1.86 11.86 -4.75
N LYS A 5 3.11 12.34 -4.82
CA LYS A 5 3.88 12.32 -6.08
C LYS A 5 4.21 10.88 -6.49
N LEU A 6 4.59 10.02 -5.54
CA LEU A 6 4.85 8.61 -5.81
C LEU A 6 3.59 7.89 -6.33
N ILE A 7 2.46 8.06 -5.66
CA ILE A 7 1.20 7.42 -6.07
C ILE A 7 0.73 7.93 -7.44
N ASN A 8 0.93 9.23 -7.74
CA ASN A 8 0.68 9.76 -9.08
C ASN A 8 1.62 9.17 -10.15
N THR A 9 2.86 8.84 -9.81
CA THR A 9 3.75 8.09 -10.71
C THR A 9 3.18 6.70 -10.99
N TYR A 10 2.79 5.94 -9.96
CA TYR A 10 2.13 4.63 -10.13
C TYR A 10 0.89 4.74 -11.03
N LYS A 11 0.05 5.77 -10.84
CA LYS A 11 -1.12 6.03 -11.68
C LYS A 11 -0.75 6.31 -13.14
N SER A 12 0.28 7.12 -13.36
CA SER A 12 0.74 7.48 -14.70
C SER A 12 1.33 6.27 -15.44
N GLU A 13 2.05 5.41 -14.72
CA GLU A 13 2.64 4.19 -15.28
C GLU A 13 1.59 3.16 -15.71
N LEU A 14 0.42 3.08 -15.04
CA LEU A 14 -0.69 2.20 -15.46
C LEU A 14 -1.10 2.43 -16.92
N GLN A 15 -0.97 3.66 -17.42
CA GLN A 15 -1.27 3.98 -18.82
C GLN A 15 -0.38 3.19 -19.80
N SER A 16 0.85 2.87 -19.40
CA SER A 16 1.82 2.20 -20.26
C SER A 16 1.61 0.69 -20.42
N TYR A 17 0.89 0.02 -19.51
CA TYR A 17 0.68 -1.41 -19.57
C TYR A 17 -0.49 -1.81 -20.48
N SER A 18 -0.35 -2.87 -21.26
CA SER A 18 -1.51 -3.53 -21.88
C SER A 18 -2.30 -4.33 -20.85
N LEU A 19 -3.55 -4.68 -21.17
CA LEU A 19 -4.35 -5.59 -20.32
C LEU A 19 -3.67 -6.96 -20.15
N GLU A 20 -3.00 -7.43 -21.19
CA GLU A 20 -2.20 -8.67 -21.15
C GLU A 20 -1.03 -8.55 -20.15
N GLN A 21 -0.29 -7.44 -20.17
CA GLN A 21 0.79 -7.20 -19.20
C GLN A 21 0.26 -7.09 -17.76
N LEU A 22 -0.88 -6.42 -17.56
CA LEU A 22 -1.51 -6.33 -16.24
C LEU A 22 -1.85 -7.72 -15.68
N ARG A 23 -2.31 -8.63 -16.53
CA ARG A 23 -2.76 -9.97 -16.13
C ARG A 23 -1.68 -11.04 -16.19
N TYR A 24 -0.51 -10.74 -16.74
CA TYR A 24 0.55 -11.70 -16.97
C TYR A 24 1.11 -12.26 -15.66
N ILE A 25 0.96 -13.58 -15.48
CA ILE A 25 1.56 -14.36 -14.40
C ILE A 25 2.68 -15.20 -15.01
N SER A 26 3.91 -14.96 -14.58
CA SER A 26 5.08 -15.60 -15.17
C SER A 26 5.30 -17.05 -14.72
N GLU A 27 4.92 -17.36 -13.48
CA GLU A 27 5.09 -18.67 -12.84
C GLU A 27 4.16 -18.78 -11.63
N GLU A 28 3.90 -20.00 -11.18
CA GLU A 28 3.04 -20.27 -10.03
C GLU A 28 3.55 -19.55 -8.77
N GLY A 29 2.64 -18.94 -8.01
CA GLY A 29 2.96 -18.23 -6.77
C GLY A 29 3.57 -16.83 -6.96
N VAL A 30 3.75 -16.36 -8.19
CA VAL A 30 4.17 -14.98 -8.47
C VAL A 30 2.98 -14.14 -8.91
N TRP A 31 2.81 -12.98 -8.27
CA TRP A 31 1.76 -12.04 -8.63
C TRP A 31 1.98 -11.44 -10.02
N SER A 32 0.90 -11.16 -10.73
CA SER A 32 0.95 -10.22 -11.85
C SER A 32 1.18 -8.79 -11.36
N ILE A 33 1.52 -7.88 -12.27
CA ILE A 33 1.58 -6.46 -11.90
C ILE A 33 0.19 -5.93 -11.52
N GLY A 34 -0.88 -6.41 -12.15
CA GLY A 34 -2.27 -6.06 -11.80
C GLY A 34 -2.60 -6.44 -10.36
N GLN A 35 -2.19 -7.63 -9.91
CA GLN A 35 -2.36 -8.08 -8.52
C GLN A 35 -1.57 -7.24 -7.53
N MET A 36 -0.35 -6.82 -7.89
CA MET A 36 0.42 -5.90 -7.07
C MET A 36 -0.30 -4.54 -6.94
N TYR A 37 -0.85 -3.99 -8.02
CA TYR A 37 -1.63 -2.75 -7.96
C TYR A 37 -2.91 -2.90 -7.12
N ASP A 38 -3.65 -4.01 -7.27
CA ASP A 38 -4.82 -4.30 -6.45
C ASP A 38 -4.48 -4.32 -4.97
N HIS A 39 -3.40 -5.02 -4.60
CA HIS A 39 -2.88 -5.07 -3.24
C HIS A 39 -2.55 -3.69 -2.68
N LEU A 40 -1.77 -2.90 -3.43
CA LEU A 40 -1.37 -1.54 -3.06
C LEU A 40 -2.58 -0.65 -2.73
N ILE A 41 -3.60 -0.71 -3.57
CA ILE A 41 -4.81 0.10 -3.45
C ILE A 41 -5.64 -0.36 -2.24
N LEU A 42 -5.84 -1.67 -2.09
CA LEU A 42 -6.67 -2.22 -1.02
C LEU A 42 -6.07 -1.93 0.36
N VAL A 43 -4.78 -2.18 0.54
CA VAL A 43 -4.07 -1.91 1.80
C VAL A 43 -4.00 -0.41 2.09
N ALA A 44 -3.81 0.44 1.08
CA ALA A 44 -3.85 1.89 1.27
C ALA A 44 -5.22 2.38 1.79
N HIS A 45 -6.32 1.79 1.31
CA HIS A 45 -7.64 2.10 1.85
C HIS A 45 -7.81 1.63 3.30
N GLU A 46 -7.35 0.43 3.64
CA GLU A 46 -7.35 -0.06 5.02
C GLU A 46 -6.60 0.89 5.96
N TYR A 47 -5.42 1.37 5.56
CA TYR A 47 -4.66 2.33 6.36
C TYR A 47 -5.39 3.66 6.53
N LEU A 48 -6.01 4.16 5.46
CA LEU A 48 -6.80 5.39 5.52
C LEU A 48 -8.07 5.22 6.37
N ASP A 49 -8.70 4.05 6.38
CA ASP A 49 -9.85 3.75 7.25
C ASP A 49 -9.46 3.80 8.73
N ASN A 50 -8.30 3.23 9.08
CA ASN A 50 -7.77 3.28 10.45
C ASN A 50 -7.35 4.71 10.87
N MET A 51 -6.74 5.47 9.96
CA MET A 51 -6.45 6.89 10.18
C MET A 51 -7.74 7.70 10.42
N GLU A 52 -8.76 7.51 9.59
CA GLU A 52 -10.07 8.16 9.73
C GLU A 52 -10.76 7.74 11.03
N THR A 53 -10.58 6.49 11.45
CA THR A 53 -11.04 6.02 12.77
C THR A 53 -10.38 6.80 13.89
N CYS A 54 -9.05 6.96 13.87
CA CYS A 54 -8.32 7.78 14.87
C CYS A 54 -8.89 9.21 14.96
N ALA A 55 -9.30 9.81 13.85
CA ALA A 55 -9.87 11.16 13.80
C ALA A 55 -11.25 11.28 14.48
N THR A 56 -11.93 10.16 14.73
CA THR A 56 -13.27 10.10 15.35
C THR A 56 -13.26 9.64 16.81
N LEU A 57 -12.12 9.19 17.32
CA LEU A 57 -11.99 8.73 18.69
C LEU A 57 -12.09 9.90 19.68
N SER A 58 -12.56 9.57 20.89
CA SER A 58 -12.64 10.47 22.04
C SER A 58 -11.90 9.92 23.27
N ASN A 59 -11.44 8.68 23.21
CA ASN A 59 -10.70 8.02 24.28
C ASN A 59 -9.23 7.89 23.87
N GLU A 60 -8.34 8.27 24.78
CA GLU A 60 -6.90 8.12 24.57
C GLU A 60 -6.44 6.68 24.75
N GLN A 61 -5.44 6.29 23.97
CA GLN A 61 -4.74 5.02 24.07
C GLN A 61 -3.28 5.26 24.48
N PRO A 62 -2.88 4.88 25.71
CA PRO A 62 -1.52 5.08 26.19
C PRO A 62 -0.49 4.16 25.54
N LEU A 63 -0.89 2.98 25.03
CA LEU A 63 0.02 2.05 24.37
C LEU A 63 0.55 2.63 23.05
N GLY A 64 1.75 2.21 22.67
CA GLY A 64 2.44 2.63 21.46
C GLY A 64 2.68 1.46 20.51
N LYS A 65 3.57 1.69 19.54
CA LYS A 65 4.04 0.62 18.66
C LYS A 65 4.80 -0.45 19.46
N THR A 66 4.86 -1.65 18.89
CA THR A 66 5.79 -2.69 19.32
C THR A 66 7.22 -2.26 18.99
N GLU A 67 8.23 -2.87 19.61
CA GLU A 67 9.64 -2.64 19.26
C GLU A 67 9.91 -2.88 17.77
N PHE A 68 9.29 -3.94 17.22
CA PHE A 68 9.35 -4.24 15.80
C PHE A 68 8.67 -3.14 14.95
N GLY A 69 7.50 -2.67 15.36
CA GLY A 69 6.80 -1.57 14.70
C GLY A 69 7.60 -0.27 14.69
N GLU A 70 8.23 0.09 15.81
CA GLU A 70 9.11 1.26 15.90
C GLU A 70 10.31 1.15 14.95
N HIS A 71 10.91 -0.04 14.86
CA HIS A 71 12.01 -0.28 13.92
C HIS A 71 11.57 -0.12 12.46
N LEU A 72 10.46 -0.73 12.06
CA LEU A 72 9.93 -0.63 10.70
C LEU A 72 9.55 0.81 10.34
N TYR A 73 8.87 1.49 11.25
CA TYR A 73 8.41 2.86 11.04
C TYR A 73 9.59 3.82 10.89
N SER A 74 10.59 3.71 11.76
CA SER A 74 11.81 4.54 11.72
C SER A 74 12.63 4.31 10.45
N ASN A 75 12.66 3.08 9.93
CA ASN A 75 13.34 2.76 8.67
C ASN A 75 12.55 3.19 7.43
N GLY A 76 11.30 3.65 7.58
CA GLY A 76 10.46 4.12 6.48
C GLY A 76 10.08 3.03 5.47
N GLY A 77 10.18 1.75 5.86
CA GLY A 77 9.92 0.63 4.96
C GLY A 77 9.93 -0.74 5.63
N PHE A 78 9.34 -1.70 4.93
CA PHE A 78 9.33 -3.11 5.32
C PHE A 78 10.62 -3.80 4.86
N PRO A 79 11.13 -4.79 5.62
CA PRO A 79 12.31 -5.54 5.23
C PRO A 79 12.10 -6.20 3.86
N PRO A 80 13.13 -6.27 3.00
CA PRO A 80 13.04 -6.89 1.67
C PRO A 80 13.08 -8.42 1.77
N ILE A 81 12.29 -8.99 2.68
CA ILE A 81 12.14 -10.43 2.89
C ILE A 81 10.73 -10.83 2.47
N LYS A 82 10.59 -11.99 1.84
CA LYS A 82 9.28 -12.56 1.53
C LYS A 82 8.67 -13.08 2.83
N ILE A 83 7.63 -12.43 3.32
CA ILE A 83 6.84 -12.94 4.44
C ILE A 83 5.81 -13.91 3.86
N LYS A 84 5.92 -15.20 4.22
CA LYS A 84 4.89 -16.18 3.88
C LYS A 84 3.80 -16.12 4.94
N LEU A 85 2.62 -15.63 4.56
CA LEU A 85 1.43 -15.74 5.40
C LEU A 85 0.94 -17.20 5.45
N PRO A 86 0.20 -17.60 6.50
CA PRO A 86 -0.57 -18.85 6.48
C PRO A 86 -1.41 -18.96 5.20
N ASP A 87 -1.57 -20.17 4.67
CA ASP A 87 -2.18 -20.37 3.34
C ASP A 87 -3.62 -19.83 3.29
N GLU A 88 -4.34 -19.82 4.42
CA GLU A 88 -5.69 -19.25 4.56
C GLU A 88 -5.73 -17.73 4.37
N LEU A 89 -4.62 -17.05 4.68
CA LEU A 89 -4.45 -15.60 4.57
C LEU A 89 -3.68 -15.22 3.29
N ASN A 90 -3.32 -16.20 2.47
CA ASN A 90 -2.49 -16.01 1.28
C ASN A 90 -3.31 -16.09 -0.03
N THR A 91 -4.61 -15.79 0.05
CA THR A 91 -5.45 -15.66 -1.16
C THR A 91 -4.84 -14.55 -2.02
N PRO A 92 -4.54 -14.82 -3.31
CA PRO A 92 -3.86 -13.85 -4.13
C PRO A 92 -4.78 -12.64 -4.40
N PRO A 93 -4.20 -11.44 -4.60
CA PRO A 93 -4.98 -10.26 -4.97
C PRO A 93 -5.77 -10.45 -6.26
N ASN A 94 -6.75 -9.59 -6.49
CA ASN A 94 -7.59 -9.61 -7.68
C ASN A 94 -6.74 -9.31 -8.94
N ASN A 95 -6.93 -10.12 -10.00
CA ASN A 95 -6.25 -9.98 -11.29
C ASN A 95 -7.22 -9.73 -12.46
N SER A 96 -8.47 -9.41 -12.16
CA SER A 96 -9.55 -9.22 -13.15
C SER A 96 -9.79 -7.77 -13.51
N ASP A 97 -9.42 -6.82 -12.65
CA ASP A 97 -9.59 -5.40 -12.88
C ASP A 97 -8.97 -4.95 -14.21
N SER A 98 -9.70 -4.10 -14.89
CA SER A 98 -9.25 -3.35 -16.05
C SER A 98 -8.29 -2.23 -15.62
N LYS A 99 -7.56 -1.69 -16.61
CA LYS A 99 -6.69 -0.53 -16.39
C LYS A 99 -7.49 0.66 -15.82
N ASP A 100 -8.67 0.95 -16.37
CA ASP A 100 -9.48 2.09 -15.97
C ASP A 100 -10.04 1.94 -14.55
N GLU A 101 -10.38 0.70 -14.15
CA GLU A 101 -10.77 0.40 -12.77
C GLU A 101 -9.61 0.64 -11.79
N LEU A 102 -8.40 0.15 -12.09
CA LEU A 102 -7.21 0.40 -11.27
C LEU A 102 -6.87 1.88 -11.16
N ILE A 103 -6.98 2.63 -12.26
CA ILE A 103 -6.77 4.08 -12.27
C ILE A 103 -7.80 4.77 -11.37
N SER A 104 -9.09 4.47 -11.55
CA SER A 104 -10.17 5.06 -10.78
C SER A 104 -10.00 4.80 -9.28
N ARG A 105 -9.62 3.57 -8.90
CA ARG A 105 -9.36 3.23 -7.50
C ARG A 105 -8.13 3.96 -6.93
N LEU A 106 -7.03 4.10 -7.69
CA LEU A 106 -5.89 4.93 -7.27
C LEU A 106 -6.26 6.40 -7.10
N GLU A 107 -7.14 6.94 -7.95
CA GLU A 107 -7.63 8.30 -7.81
C GLU A 107 -8.42 8.50 -6.51
N GLN A 108 -9.16 7.47 -6.07
CA GLN A 108 -9.81 7.50 -4.76
C GLN A 108 -8.80 7.54 -3.61
N VAL A 109 -7.71 6.76 -3.69
CA VAL A 109 -6.60 6.83 -2.71
C VAL A 109 -6.00 8.23 -2.67
N ILE A 110 -5.65 8.79 -3.84
CA ILE A 110 -5.08 10.15 -3.96
C ILE A 110 -6.04 11.20 -3.37
N LEU A 111 -7.33 11.11 -3.70
CA LEU A 111 -8.35 12.03 -3.20
C LEU A 111 -8.46 11.96 -1.67
N ARG A 112 -8.50 10.76 -1.10
CA ARG A 112 -8.55 10.56 0.36
C ARG A 112 -7.30 11.13 1.03
N MET A 113 -6.11 10.82 0.52
CA MET A 113 -4.86 11.37 1.08
C MET A 113 -4.82 12.90 1.01
N SER A 114 -5.25 13.49 -0.10
CA SER A 114 -5.25 14.95 -0.28
C SER A 114 -6.22 15.65 0.68
N LYS A 115 -7.35 15.01 1.04
CA LYS A 115 -8.30 15.56 2.02
C LYS A 115 -7.72 15.69 3.44
N TRP A 116 -6.73 14.87 3.76
CA TRP A 116 -6.11 14.76 5.08
C TRP A 116 -4.72 15.38 5.20
N GLU A 117 -4.06 15.68 4.07
CA GLU A 117 -2.68 16.19 4.02
C GLU A 117 -2.42 17.38 4.95
N SER A 118 -3.36 18.33 5.07
CA SER A 118 -3.24 19.50 5.95
C SER A 118 -3.91 19.36 7.32
N LYS A 119 -4.52 18.20 7.61
CA LYS A 119 -5.36 17.98 8.80
C LYS A 119 -4.80 16.92 9.73
N VAL A 120 -4.11 15.93 9.19
CA VAL A 120 -3.71 14.73 9.93
C VAL A 120 -2.83 15.06 11.14
N ASP A 121 -1.94 16.06 11.01
CA ASP A 121 -1.06 16.51 12.10
C ASP A 121 -1.80 17.19 13.26
N ASN A 122 -3.07 17.58 13.07
CA ASN A 122 -3.90 18.22 14.10
C ASN A 122 -4.74 17.21 14.89
N ILE A 123 -4.75 15.93 14.51
CA ILE A 123 -5.45 14.88 15.26
C ILE A 123 -4.66 14.59 16.54
N ASN A 124 -5.35 14.39 17.67
CA ASN A 124 -4.69 14.06 18.94
C ASN A 124 -3.81 12.80 18.76
N PRO A 125 -2.48 12.88 18.98
CA PRO A 125 -1.57 11.76 18.77
C PRO A 125 -1.81 10.58 19.73
N ASN A 126 -2.61 10.77 20.79
CA ASN A 126 -3.04 9.71 21.70
C ASN A 126 -4.27 8.95 21.21
N TYR A 127 -4.92 9.37 20.13
CA TYR A 127 -5.99 8.60 19.49
C TYR A 127 -5.36 7.61 18.53
N LYS A 128 -5.44 6.33 18.89
CA LYS A 128 -4.72 5.26 18.20
C LYS A 128 -5.61 4.06 17.93
N VAL A 129 -5.30 3.37 16.84
CA VAL A 129 -5.89 2.08 16.47
C VAL A 129 -4.77 1.06 16.35
N GLU A 130 -5.02 -0.16 16.82
CA GLU A 130 -4.04 -1.24 16.86
C GLU A 130 -3.83 -1.85 15.46
N HIS A 131 -2.57 -1.93 15.04
CA HIS A 131 -2.11 -2.67 13.87
C HIS A 131 -1.49 -4.00 14.33
N GLY A 132 -1.86 -5.12 13.72
CA GLY A 132 -1.39 -6.46 14.14
C GLY A 132 0.13 -6.65 14.20
N GLY A 133 0.90 -6.06 13.27
CA GLY A 133 2.38 -6.00 13.34
C GLY A 133 2.97 -4.80 14.09
N PHE A 134 2.53 -3.57 13.78
CA PHE A 134 3.15 -2.36 14.32
C PHE A 134 2.78 -2.05 15.78
N GLY A 135 1.68 -2.58 16.32
CA GLY A 135 1.12 -2.15 17.60
C GLY A 135 0.21 -0.93 17.42
N TRP A 136 0.13 -0.06 18.43
CA TRP A 136 -0.81 1.07 18.41
C TRP A 136 -0.26 2.26 17.62
N LEU A 137 -0.98 2.61 16.56
CA LEU A 137 -0.62 3.69 15.63
C LEU A 137 -1.60 4.85 15.72
N ASN A 138 -1.07 6.07 15.71
CA ASN A 138 -1.88 7.28 15.62
C ASN A 138 -2.26 7.61 14.16
N ALA A 139 -3.08 8.65 13.98
CA ALA A 139 -3.57 9.05 12.65
C ALA A 139 -2.43 9.40 11.66
N LYS A 140 -1.38 10.09 12.11
CA LYS A 140 -0.24 10.46 11.27
C LYS A 140 0.54 9.22 10.82
N GLU A 141 0.73 8.28 11.74
CA GLU A 141 1.46 7.05 11.45
C GLU A 141 0.71 6.17 10.46
N TRP A 142 -0.61 6.00 10.64
CA TRP A 142 -1.46 5.32 9.65
C TRP A 142 -1.43 6.00 8.27
N TYR A 143 -1.44 7.33 8.23
CA TYR A 143 -1.31 8.09 6.98
C TYR A 143 0.05 7.84 6.29
N ASP A 144 1.14 7.86 7.06
CA ASP A 144 2.50 7.65 6.55
C ASP A 144 2.72 6.22 6.06
N LEU A 145 2.04 5.23 6.65
CA LEU A 145 2.11 3.85 6.19
C LEU A 145 1.66 3.68 4.74
N VAL A 146 0.75 4.51 4.23
CA VAL A 146 0.37 4.48 2.80
C VAL A 146 1.61 4.71 1.94
N GLY A 147 2.36 5.77 2.23
CA GLY A 147 3.59 6.11 1.52
C GLY A 147 4.69 5.05 1.64
N MET A 148 4.89 4.54 2.86
CA MET A 148 5.83 3.45 3.13
C MET A 148 5.49 2.18 2.35
N HIS A 149 4.21 1.85 2.23
CA HIS A 149 3.72 0.70 1.50
C HIS A 149 4.01 0.81 0.00
N PHE A 150 3.66 1.93 -0.63
CA PHE A 150 3.98 2.15 -2.05
C PHE A 150 5.49 2.11 -2.31
N ARG A 151 6.32 2.70 -1.44
CA ARG A 151 7.79 2.61 -1.58
C ARG A 151 8.30 1.18 -1.52
N HIS A 152 7.77 0.38 -0.60
CA HIS A 152 8.21 -1.01 -0.41
C HIS A 152 8.03 -1.83 -1.70
N HIS A 153 6.94 -1.61 -2.43
CA HIS A 153 6.63 -2.34 -3.65
C HIS A 153 7.32 -1.83 -4.92
N LEU A 154 8.13 -0.77 -4.87
CA LEU A 154 8.90 -0.30 -6.04
C LEU A 154 9.81 -1.42 -6.59
N ARG A 155 10.49 -2.15 -5.70
CA ARG A 155 11.35 -3.27 -6.11
C ARG A 155 10.54 -4.41 -6.73
N GLN A 156 9.39 -4.77 -6.14
CA GLN A 156 8.54 -5.83 -6.69
C GLN A 156 8.01 -5.43 -8.07
N LYS A 157 7.61 -4.17 -8.24
CA LYS A 157 7.19 -3.62 -9.54
C LYS A 157 8.29 -3.81 -10.58
N ASP A 158 9.51 -3.36 -10.30
CA ASP A 158 10.65 -3.49 -11.22
C ASP A 158 10.92 -4.96 -11.58
N GLU A 159 10.87 -5.86 -10.59
CA GLU A 159 11.04 -7.30 -10.79
C GLU A 159 9.95 -7.91 -11.69
N LEU A 160 8.71 -7.45 -11.60
CA LEU A 160 7.59 -7.89 -12.44
C LEU A 160 7.70 -7.34 -13.87
N GLU A 161 8.07 -6.06 -14.01
CA GLU A 161 8.25 -5.41 -15.32
C GLU A 161 9.36 -6.06 -16.15
N GLN A 162 10.46 -6.46 -15.52
CA GLN A 162 11.55 -7.19 -16.20
C GLN A 162 11.10 -8.53 -16.80
N ARG A 163 10.02 -9.13 -16.28
CA ARG A 163 9.46 -10.38 -16.83
C ARG A 163 8.74 -10.16 -18.15
N PHE A 164 8.23 -8.95 -18.42
CA PHE A 164 7.63 -8.59 -19.71
C PHE A 164 8.64 -8.64 -20.87
N VAL A 165 9.87 -8.20 -20.62
CA VAL A 165 10.92 -8.19 -21.65
C VAL A 165 11.28 -9.62 -22.07
N LYS A 166 11.36 -10.54 -21.10
CA LYS A 166 11.60 -11.96 -21.37
C LYS A 166 10.44 -12.63 -22.13
N TYR A 167 9.21 -12.15 -21.94
CA TYR A 167 8.04 -12.64 -22.67
C TYR A 167 8.10 -12.29 -24.17
N ARG A 168 8.56 -11.08 -24.55
CA ARG A 168 8.62 -10.64 -25.95
C ARG A 168 9.75 -11.26 -26.79
N VAL A 169 10.68 -11.97 -26.15
CA VAL A 169 11.87 -12.58 -26.80
C VAL A 169 11.71 -14.11 -26.92
N ARG A 170 10.58 -14.67 -26.47
CA ARG A 170 10.19 -16.07 -26.70
C ARG A 170 9.15 -16.15 -27.81
#